data_AF-A0A7C9EGB5-F1
#
_entry.id   AF-A0A7C9EGB5-F1
#
_cell.length_a   1.000
_cell.length_b   1.000
_cell.length_c   1.000
_cell.angle_alpha   90.00
_cell.angle_beta   90.00
_cell.angle_gamma   90.00
#
_symmetry.space_group_name_H-M   'P 1'
#
loop_
_entity.id
_entity.type
_entity.pdbx_description
1 polymer ?
#
loop_
_entity_poly.entity_id
_entity_poly.type
_entity_poly.pdbx_seq_one_letter_code
_entity_poly.pdbx_strand_id
1 'polypeptide(L)'
;PISFDEIGIISESVFPNHSRSNTTRRPHPPNKPKSNWKQKPKPQFQIPHFLSLTPEMTLMAGGDRKFRRSSKSPLLPHKQLQHQHHYHHHRDVFASEVGFDGASFSGAVFNLSTTIVGAGIMALPATLKQLGLIPGLILIALGAILTEFSIDVILRFSKASKSSSYAGLAGDAFGGVGRTALQLCVVVNNLGMLVVYLIIIGDVLAGTWTEGLHHGGVIEEWFGQHWWTSRSSLLLLTTFLVLVPLISFKRVDSLRYTSALSVVLAIVFVAITAGITIVKLLEGGIQMPPLFPQLVDQASFWKLFTTIPVLVTAYICHHNVHPIENELTDTSQMKSIVKTSLILCSSVYIATSFFGFLLFGEQTMDDVLANFDGDLGIPYSSLLDDMVRVSYGVHLMLVFPIVFFSLRLNVDGLLFPYAIPIPYDNKRFYSLSAFLMGFIFLGANFVPSIWDAFQFTGATAAVSVGFIFPAAIALRDNHCIATRKDRLVSWMMILVAVSSSTAAILSDMYSFFVPKNGAAT
;
A
#
# COMPACT_ATOMS: atom_id res chain seq x y z
N PRO A 1 -39.18 54.65 2.94
CA PRO A 1 -39.51 55.44 1.73
C PRO A 1 -38.72 54.92 0.51
N ILE A 2 -39.28 54.25 -0.51
CA ILE A 2 -40.63 53.98 -1.06
C ILE A 2 -40.42 52.68 -1.91
N SER A 3 -41.07 51.55 -1.61
CA SER A 3 -42.29 50.93 -2.24
C SER A 3 -42.03 50.11 -3.52
N PHE A 4 -42.16 48.76 -3.50
CA PHE A 4 -43.29 47.89 -3.99
C PHE A 4 -43.48 47.90 -5.54
N ASP A 5 -43.64 46.80 -6.29
CA ASP A 5 -44.58 45.67 -6.13
C ASP A 5 -44.28 44.45 -7.06
N GLU A 6 -44.71 43.24 -6.60
CA GLU A 6 -45.34 42.09 -7.32
C GLU A 6 -44.62 41.30 -8.46
N ILE A 7 -44.71 39.98 -8.72
CA ILE A 7 -45.48 38.74 -8.33
C ILE A 7 -44.65 37.55 -8.95
N GLY A 8 -44.59 36.27 -8.52
CA GLY A 8 -45.22 35.51 -7.45
C GLY A 8 -44.96 33.98 -7.58
N ILE A 9 -45.51 33.23 -6.61
CA ILE A 9 -46.03 31.83 -6.60
C ILE A 9 -45.02 30.68 -6.91
N ILE A 10 -44.84 29.58 -6.15
CA ILE A 10 -45.73 28.70 -5.36
C ILE A 10 -44.94 28.00 -4.23
N SER A 11 -45.52 27.91 -3.03
CA SER A 11 -45.17 26.96 -1.95
C SER A 11 -46.46 26.51 -1.25
N GLU A 12 -46.64 25.20 -1.07
CA GLU A 12 -47.49 24.53 -0.05
C GLU A 12 -46.78 23.20 0.28
N SER A 13 -46.39 22.82 1.52
CA SER A 13 -47.13 22.60 2.78
C SER A 13 -48.10 21.38 2.65
N VAL A 14 -48.18 20.38 3.54
CA VAL A 14 -48.68 20.38 4.93
C VAL A 14 -48.69 18.92 5.49
N PHE A 15 -48.45 18.75 6.79
CA PHE A 15 -48.76 17.58 7.66
C PHE A 15 -50.29 17.34 7.84
N PRO A 16 -50.78 16.19 8.34
CA PRO A 16 -51.41 16.30 9.68
C PRO A 16 -51.36 15.06 10.60
N ASN A 17 -51.51 15.38 11.90
CA ASN A 17 -51.84 14.56 13.07
C ASN A 17 -53.22 13.86 12.98
N HIS A 18 -53.41 12.69 13.61
CA HIS A 18 -54.01 12.56 14.97
C HIS A 18 -54.26 11.09 15.42
N SER A 19 -54.09 10.91 16.73
CA SER A 19 -54.42 9.82 17.67
C SER A 19 -55.64 8.90 17.45
N ARG A 20 -55.51 7.60 17.80
CA ARG A 20 -56.31 6.90 18.84
C ARG A 20 -55.82 5.47 19.13
N SER A 21 -55.90 5.13 20.42
CA SER A 21 -55.68 3.83 21.09
C SER A 21 -56.70 2.75 20.69
N ASN A 22 -56.29 1.48 20.56
CA ASN A 22 -56.66 0.36 21.45
C ASN A 22 -56.27 -1.02 20.89
N THR A 23 -55.67 -1.84 21.77
CA THR A 23 -55.82 -3.30 21.92
C THR A 23 -55.51 -4.31 20.79
N THR A 24 -54.93 -5.42 21.27
CA THR A 24 -54.99 -6.81 20.79
C THR A 24 -54.00 -7.34 19.73
N ARG A 25 -53.08 -8.15 20.27
CA ARG A 25 -52.65 -9.50 19.84
C ARG A 25 -51.84 -9.69 18.54
N ARG A 26 -50.69 -10.34 18.74
CA ARG A 26 -49.82 -11.02 17.76
C ARG A 26 -50.59 -11.86 16.73
N PRO A 27 -50.10 -11.98 15.50
CA PRO A 27 -50.39 -13.12 14.65
C PRO A 27 -49.15 -14.03 14.47
N HIS A 28 -49.34 -15.31 14.77
CA HIS A 28 -48.58 -16.43 14.23
C HIS A 28 -48.80 -16.54 12.71
N PRO A 29 -47.81 -17.02 11.93
CA PRO A 29 -48.07 -17.52 10.58
C PRO A 29 -48.61 -18.98 10.61
N PRO A 30 -49.42 -19.37 9.61
CA PRO A 30 -50.32 -20.52 9.68
C PRO A 30 -49.69 -21.87 9.28
N ASN A 31 -50.37 -22.94 9.70
CA ASN A 31 -50.04 -24.35 9.53
C ASN A 31 -50.80 -24.96 8.32
N LYS A 32 -50.05 -25.56 7.37
CA LYS A 32 -50.33 -26.74 6.49
C LYS A 32 -51.50 -26.73 5.47
N PRO A 33 -51.37 -27.50 4.37
CA PRO A 33 -51.82 -28.90 4.40
C PRO A 33 -50.85 -29.93 3.79
N LYS A 34 -50.92 -31.16 4.32
CA LYS A 34 -50.34 -32.39 3.78
C LYS A 34 -51.19 -32.89 2.60
N SER A 35 -50.57 -33.37 1.52
CA SER A 35 -51.19 -34.35 0.61
C SER A 35 -50.19 -35.42 0.19
N ASN A 36 -50.61 -36.67 0.42
CA ASN A 36 -49.96 -37.94 0.07
C ASN A 36 -49.97 -38.16 -1.44
N TRP A 37 -48.89 -38.68 -2.04
CA TRP A 37 -48.96 -39.73 -3.07
C TRP A 37 -47.73 -40.66 -3.05
N LYS A 38 -47.96 -41.83 -2.45
CA LYS A 38 -47.46 -43.19 -2.74
C LYS A 38 -46.19 -43.36 -3.60
N GLN A 39 -45.13 -43.86 -2.96
CA GLN A 39 -44.11 -44.73 -3.57
C GLN A 39 -44.65 -46.16 -3.71
N LYS A 40 -44.43 -46.79 -4.87
CA LYS A 40 -44.35 -48.26 -5.05
C LYS A 40 -43.28 -48.62 -6.10
N PRO A 41 -42.67 -49.83 -6.03
CA PRO A 41 -41.33 -50.11 -6.54
C PRO A 41 -41.25 -51.16 -7.67
N LYS A 42 -40.00 -51.46 -8.10
CA LYS A 42 -39.47 -52.67 -8.80
C LYS A 42 -39.57 -52.72 -10.34
N PRO A 43 -38.75 -53.54 -11.06
CA PRO A 43 -37.95 -54.68 -10.57
C PRO A 43 -36.48 -54.83 -11.06
N GLN A 44 -35.73 -55.62 -10.29
CA GLN A 44 -34.55 -56.39 -10.71
C GLN A 44 -34.99 -57.67 -11.45
N PHE A 45 -34.20 -58.11 -12.42
CA PHE A 45 -34.19 -59.48 -12.96
C PHE A 45 -32.74 -59.96 -13.16
N GLN A 46 -32.54 -61.27 -13.04
CA GLN A 46 -31.28 -61.94 -12.72
C GLN A 46 -31.07 -63.16 -13.65
N ILE A 47 -29.88 -63.26 -14.31
CA ILE A 47 -29.03 -64.46 -14.64
C ILE A 47 -29.61 -65.48 -15.70
N PRO A 48 -28.85 -66.20 -16.60
CA PRO A 48 -27.66 -67.06 -16.32
C PRO A 48 -26.51 -67.30 -17.37
N HIS A 49 -25.36 -67.80 -16.84
CA HIS A 49 -24.35 -68.78 -17.37
C HIS A 49 -23.70 -68.60 -18.79
N PHE A 50 -22.51 -69.11 -19.21
CA PHE A 50 -21.73 -70.35 -18.94
C PHE A 50 -20.24 -70.23 -19.45
N LEU A 51 -19.33 -71.18 -19.09
CA LEU A 51 -17.90 -71.34 -19.49
C LEU A 51 -17.63 -71.79 -20.96
N SER A 52 -16.44 -71.46 -21.52
CA SER A 52 -15.44 -72.33 -22.26
C SER A 52 -14.49 -71.50 -23.17
N LEU A 53 -13.17 -71.49 -22.94
CA LEU A 53 -12.06 -72.22 -23.62
C LEU A 53 -11.78 -71.87 -25.13
N THR A 54 -10.73 -71.03 -25.35
CA THR A 54 -9.60 -71.01 -26.35
C THR A 54 -9.67 -71.73 -27.72
N PRO A 55 -8.71 -71.54 -28.66
CA PRO A 55 -8.02 -70.36 -29.23
C PRO A 55 -7.96 -70.38 -30.78
N GLU A 56 -7.65 -69.27 -31.49
CA GLU A 56 -6.97 -69.36 -32.81
C GLU A 56 -6.31 -68.04 -33.27
N MET A 57 -5.05 -68.16 -33.70
CA MET A 57 -4.24 -67.17 -34.41
C MET A 57 -4.55 -67.21 -35.91
N THR A 58 -4.46 -66.08 -36.63
CA THR A 58 -3.76 -65.96 -37.94
C THR A 58 -3.65 -64.49 -38.42
N LEU A 59 -2.40 -63.99 -38.41
CA LEU A 59 -1.63 -63.17 -39.38
C LEU A 59 -2.23 -61.99 -40.20
N MET A 60 -1.60 -60.82 -39.96
CA MET A 60 -0.90 -59.89 -40.89
C MET A 60 -1.59 -58.74 -41.64
N ALA A 61 -0.79 -57.65 -41.72
CA ALA A 61 -0.83 -56.42 -42.53
C ALA A 61 -1.68 -55.26 -41.97
N GLY A 62 -1.22 -54.02 -41.85
CA GLY A 62 0.05 -53.35 -42.14
C GLY A 62 -0.18 -51.84 -42.04
N GLY A 63 0.78 -51.09 -41.47
CA GLY A 63 0.89 -49.63 -41.61
C GLY A 63 -0.02 -48.75 -40.74
N ASP A 64 0.52 -48.22 -39.64
CA ASP A 64 0.56 -46.76 -39.39
C ASP A 64 1.20 -46.44 -38.04
N ARG A 65 2.38 -45.81 -38.09
CA ARG A 65 3.07 -45.27 -36.91
C ARG A 65 2.38 -43.97 -36.48
N LYS A 66 1.54 -44.04 -35.45
CA LYS A 66 1.15 -42.87 -34.63
C LYS A 66 1.75 -43.01 -33.24
N PHE A 67 2.70 -42.13 -32.93
CA PHE A 67 3.31 -41.98 -31.60
C PHE A 67 2.24 -41.46 -30.62
N ARG A 68 1.51 -42.37 -29.96
CA ARG A 68 0.58 -42.04 -28.87
C ARG A 68 1.39 -41.88 -27.58
N ARG A 69 1.80 -40.65 -27.25
CA ARG A 69 2.30 -40.32 -25.90
C ARG A 69 1.16 -40.58 -24.91
N SER A 70 1.37 -41.57 -24.04
CA SER A 70 0.57 -41.80 -22.83
C SER A 70 0.58 -40.51 -21.98
N SER A 71 -0.61 -39.97 -21.70
CA SER A 71 -0.80 -38.94 -20.68
C SER A 71 -0.62 -39.60 -19.32
N LYS A 72 0.60 -39.51 -18.76
CA LYS A 72 0.80 -39.68 -17.33
C LYS A 72 0.42 -38.34 -16.68
N SER A 73 -0.81 -38.23 -16.22
CA SER A 73 -1.18 -37.24 -15.22
C SER A 73 -0.29 -37.44 -13.99
N PRO A 74 0.40 -36.40 -13.48
CA PRO A 74 1.05 -36.50 -12.19
C PRO A 74 -0.04 -36.64 -11.13
N LEU A 75 -0.06 -37.79 -10.46
CA LEU A 75 -0.84 -37.99 -9.24
C LEU A 75 -0.30 -37.03 -8.18
N LEU A 76 -0.92 -35.86 -8.05
CA LEU A 76 -0.74 -34.99 -6.90
C LEU A 76 -1.16 -35.78 -5.63
N PRO A 77 -0.41 -35.69 -4.52
CA PRO A 77 -0.79 -36.37 -3.30
C PRO A 77 -2.16 -35.85 -2.83
N HIS A 78 -3.13 -36.75 -2.69
CA HIS A 78 -4.50 -36.46 -2.23
C HIS A 78 -4.52 -35.67 -0.89
N LYS A 79 -3.44 -35.78 -0.11
CA LYS A 79 -3.18 -35.03 1.13
C LYS A 79 -3.06 -33.51 0.94
N GLN A 80 -2.54 -33.00 -0.18
CA GLN A 80 -2.43 -31.55 -0.42
C GLN A 80 -3.77 -30.92 -0.78
N LEU A 81 -4.56 -31.58 -1.63
CA LEU A 81 -5.93 -31.17 -1.95
C LEU A 81 -6.85 -31.26 -0.73
N GLN A 82 -6.72 -32.31 0.10
CA GLN A 82 -7.46 -32.41 1.35
C GLN A 82 -7.07 -31.37 2.38
N HIS A 83 -5.78 -31.05 2.53
CA HIS A 83 -5.38 -29.96 3.43
C HIS A 83 -5.93 -28.63 2.96
N GLN A 84 -5.84 -28.33 1.67
CA GLN A 84 -6.33 -27.07 1.10
C GLN A 84 -7.85 -26.95 1.19
N HIS A 85 -8.60 -28.04 0.97
CA HIS A 85 -10.05 -28.07 1.17
C HIS A 85 -10.45 -27.99 2.66
N HIS A 86 -9.74 -28.66 3.58
CA HIS A 86 -10.00 -28.54 5.02
C HIS A 86 -9.70 -27.13 5.53
N TYR A 87 -8.66 -26.45 5.01
CA TYR A 87 -8.31 -25.07 5.36
C TYR A 87 -9.39 -24.07 4.89
N HIS A 88 -9.87 -24.20 3.65
CA HIS A 88 -10.96 -23.35 3.14
C HIS A 88 -12.27 -23.60 3.89
N HIS A 89 -12.65 -24.86 4.09
CA HIS A 89 -13.89 -25.20 4.77
C HIS A 89 -13.88 -24.81 6.26
N HIS A 90 -12.74 -24.86 6.95
CA HIS A 90 -12.65 -24.34 8.33
C HIS A 90 -12.68 -22.81 8.37
N ARG A 91 -12.09 -22.10 7.41
CA ARG A 91 -12.14 -20.63 7.34
C ARG A 91 -13.57 -20.13 7.11
N ASP A 92 -14.31 -20.76 6.20
CA ASP A 92 -15.68 -20.35 5.87
C ASP A 92 -16.67 -20.68 7.00
N VAL A 93 -16.45 -21.79 7.72
CA VAL A 93 -17.26 -22.16 8.89
C VAL A 93 -16.94 -21.28 10.11
N PHE A 94 -15.67 -20.93 10.36
CA PHE A 94 -15.30 -20.03 11.47
C PHE A 94 -15.67 -18.56 11.22
N ALA A 95 -15.64 -18.09 9.97
CA ALA A 95 -16.12 -16.76 9.60
C ALA A 95 -17.63 -16.61 9.84
N SER A 96 -18.38 -17.73 9.82
CA SER A 96 -19.80 -17.75 10.15
C SER A 96 -20.09 -17.90 11.66
N GLU A 97 -19.17 -18.47 12.46
CA GLU A 97 -19.34 -18.68 13.91
C GLU A 97 -18.86 -17.51 14.78
N VAL A 98 -17.93 -16.70 14.29
CA VAL A 98 -17.52 -15.45 14.92
C VAL A 98 -18.02 -14.34 14.01
N GLY A 99 -19.04 -13.57 14.42
CA GLY A 99 -19.67 -12.52 13.63
C GLY A 99 -18.70 -11.42 13.18
N PHE A 100 -17.88 -11.71 12.18
CA PHE A 100 -17.03 -10.78 11.46
C PHE A 100 -17.83 -10.26 10.28
N ASP A 101 -18.45 -9.09 10.45
CA ASP A 101 -18.76 -8.26 9.31
C ASP A 101 -17.42 -7.92 8.62
N GLY A 102 -17.28 -8.29 7.35
CA GLY A 102 -16.11 -7.94 6.56
C GLY A 102 -15.86 -6.43 6.53
N ALA A 103 -14.67 -6.02 6.10
CA ALA A 103 -14.30 -4.63 5.97
C ALA A 103 -15.29 -3.89 5.05
N SER A 104 -15.69 -2.69 5.46
CA SER A 104 -16.56 -1.81 4.66
C SER A 104 -15.76 -1.10 3.56
N PHE A 105 -16.45 -0.62 2.52
CA PHE A 105 -15.86 0.18 1.45
C PHE A 105 -15.00 1.34 1.98
N SER A 106 -15.56 2.14 2.90
CA SER A 106 -14.86 3.29 3.48
C SER A 106 -13.67 2.86 4.34
N GLY A 107 -13.80 1.79 5.12
CA GLY A 107 -12.68 1.26 5.91
C GLY A 107 -11.51 0.80 5.03
N ALA A 108 -11.81 0.13 3.92
CA ALA A 108 -10.81 -0.31 2.95
C ALA A 108 -10.15 0.87 2.22
N VAL A 109 -10.91 1.91 1.86
CA VAL A 109 -10.35 3.16 1.29
C VAL A 109 -9.39 3.81 2.27
N PHE A 110 -9.75 3.96 3.54
CA PHE A 110 -8.86 4.55 4.54
C PHE A 110 -7.61 3.70 4.79
N ASN A 111 -7.73 2.37 4.85
CA ASN A 111 -6.59 1.49 5.05
C ASN A 111 -5.60 1.55 3.86
N LEU A 112 -6.12 1.48 2.64
CA LEU A 112 -5.29 1.60 1.44
C LEU A 112 -4.66 3.00 1.32
N SER A 113 -5.43 4.06 1.59
CA SER A 113 -4.94 5.44 1.58
C SER A 113 -3.85 5.67 2.62
N THR A 114 -3.98 5.08 3.82
CA THR A 114 -2.97 5.15 4.88
C THR A 114 -1.64 4.55 4.41
N THR A 115 -1.69 3.43 3.69
CA THR A 115 -0.49 2.80 3.10
C THR A 115 0.14 3.68 2.03
N ILE A 116 -0.68 4.28 1.16
CA ILE A 116 -0.18 5.16 0.08
C ILE A 116 0.49 6.39 0.71
N VAL A 117 -0.24 7.19 1.49
CA VAL A 117 0.27 8.46 2.06
C VAL A 117 1.60 8.28 2.76
N GLY A 118 1.66 7.30 3.69
CA GLY A 118 2.90 6.79 4.29
C GLY A 118 3.94 7.87 4.60
N ALA A 119 5.22 7.57 4.32
CA ALA A 119 6.33 8.54 4.38
C ALA A 119 6.63 9.22 3.04
N GLY A 120 6.06 8.72 1.94
CA GLY A 120 6.40 9.20 0.60
C GLY A 120 6.11 10.68 0.41
N ILE A 121 5.05 11.16 1.04
CA ILE A 121 4.61 12.56 1.05
C ILE A 121 5.68 13.57 1.51
N MET A 122 6.62 13.18 2.39
CA MET A 122 7.64 14.10 2.94
C MET A 122 8.73 14.47 1.94
N ALA A 123 9.06 13.53 1.06
CA ALA A 123 10.07 13.76 0.03
C ALA A 123 9.51 14.45 -1.22
N LEU A 124 8.18 14.54 -1.38
CA LEU A 124 7.57 15.09 -2.60
C LEU A 124 7.89 16.58 -2.83
N PRO A 125 7.87 17.48 -1.83
CA PRO A 125 8.34 18.85 -2.03
C PRO A 125 9.79 18.91 -2.55
N ALA A 126 10.68 18.08 -2.01
CA ALA A 126 12.06 17.97 -2.49
C ALA A 126 12.16 17.41 -3.92
N THR A 127 11.22 16.54 -4.33
CA THR A 127 11.13 16.11 -5.74
C THR A 127 10.82 17.28 -6.68
N LEU A 128 9.96 18.23 -6.26
CA LEU A 128 9.65 19.43 -7.04
C LEU A 128 10.83 20.40 -7.11
N LYS A 129 11.63 20.50 -6.04
CA LYS A 129 12.89 21.25 -6.06
C LYS A 129 13.84 20.75 -7.16
N GLN A 130 13.96 19.43 -7.34
CA GLN A 130 14.83 18.87 -8.38
C GLN A 130 14.22 18.93 -9.79
N LEU A 131 12.92 18.63 -9.91
CA LEU A 131 12.24 18.53 -11.21
C LEU A 131 11.76 19.88 -11.74
N GLY A 132 11.54 20.87 -10.86
CA GLY A 132 10.73 22.06 -11.15
C GLY A 132 9.24 21.82 -10.89
N LEU A 133 8.51 22.91 -10.61
CA LEU A 133 7.11 22.85 -10.18
C LEU A 133 6.19 22.13 -11.19
N ILE A 134 6.19 22.55 -12.46
CA ILE A 134 5.27 22.00 -13.48
C ILE A 134 5.55 20.52 -13.76
N PRO A 135 6.75 20.11 -14.19
CA PRO A 135 7.03 18.71 -14.48
C PRO A 135 6.95 17.81 -13.24
N GLY A 136 7.28 18.32 -12.05
CA GLY A 136 7.11 17.60 -10.79
C GLY A 136 5.64 17.23 -10.54
N LEU A 137 4.72 18.19 -10.65
CA LEU A 137 3.28 17.93 -10.49
C LEU A 137 2.73 16.98 -11.56
N ILE A 138 3.19 17.11 -12.82
CA ILE A 138 2.81 16.19 -13.90
C ILE A 138 3.28 14.77 -13.58
N LEU A 139 4.50 14.60 -13.07
CA LEU A 139 5.05 13.29 -12.72
C LEU A 139 4.33 12.66 -11.52
N ILE A 140 3.90 13.45 -10.53
CA ILE A 140 3.06 12.96 -9.42
C ILE A 140 1.72 12.43 -9.95
N ALA A 141 1.07 13.14 -10.88
CA ALA A 141 -0.18 12.69 -11.50
C ALA A 141 0.03 11.44 -12.39
N LEU A 142 1.13 11.39 -13.15
CA LEU A 142 1.48 10.23 -13.97
C LEU A 142 1.75 9.00 -13.11
N GLY A 143 2.42 9.16 -11.97
CA GLY A 143 2.69 8.10 -11.00
C GLY A 143 1.40 7.45 -10.49
N ALA A 144 0.36 8.24 -10.21
CA ALA A 144 -0.95 7.74 -9.82
C ALA A 144 -1.61 6.91 -10.93
N ILE A 145 -1.58 7.39 -12.18
CA ILE A 145 -2.15 6.68 -13.34
C ILE A 145 -1.43 5.35 -13.58
N LEU A 146 -0.10 5.33 -13.52
CA LEU A 146 0.69 4.11 -13.68
C LEU A 146 0.42 3.11 -12.56
N THR A 147 0.25 3.60 -11.33
CA THR A 147 -0.11 2.77 -10.17
C THR A 147 -1.51 2.20 -10.30
N GLU A 148 -2.50 2.98 -10.75
CA GLU A 148 -3.86 2.49 -11.03
C GLU A 148 -3.84 1.37 -12.06
N PHE A 149 -3.13 1.56 -13.18
CA PHE A 149 -2.98 0.54 -14.21
C PHE A 149 -2.31 -0.72 -13.67
N SER A 150 -1.23 -0.56 -12.91
CA SER A 150 -0.49 -1.68 -12.34
C SER A 150 -1.35 -2.54 -11.40
N ILE A 151 -2.10 -1.89 -10.50
CA ILE A 151 -3.01 -2.59 -9.59
C ILE A 151 -4.17 -3.25 -10.35
N ASP A 152 -4.71 -2.60 -11.40
CA ASP A 152 -5.73 -3.23 -12.24
C ASP A 152 -5.22 -4.52 -12.88
N VAL A 153 -3.99 -4.52 -13.39
CA VAL A 153 -3.33 -5.73 -13.90
C VAL A 153 -3.24 -6.79 -12.80
N ILE A 154 -2.72 -6.46 -11.62
CA ILE A 154 -2.63 -7.43 -10.51
C ILE A 154 -4.00 -8.04 -10.21
N LEU A 155 -5.04 -7.22 -10.03
CA LEU A 155 -6.38 -7.67 -9.67
C LEU A 155 -7.02 -8.55 -10.76
N ARG A 156 -6.93 -8.15 -12.03
CA ARG A 156 -7.50 -8.92 -13.14
C ARG A 156 -6.83 -10.29 -13.30
N PHE A 157 -5.50 -10.31 -13.26
CA PHE A 157 -4.74 -11.55 -13.44
C PHE A 157 -4.83 -12.46 -12.20
N SER A 158 -4.99 -11.90 -11.01
CA SER A 158 -5.26 -12.69 -9.80
C SER A 158 -6.60 -13.40 -9.86
N LYS A 159 -7.66 -12.73 -10.35
CA LYS A 159 -8.98 -13.34 -10.56
C LYS A 159 -8.92 -14.47 -11.58
N ALA A 160 -8.14 -14.31 -12.65
CA ALA A 160 -7.95 -15.34 -13.67
C ALA A 160 -7.18 -16.58 -13.16
N SER A 161 -6.08 -16.35 -12.43
CA SER A 161 -5.27 -17.41 -11.84
C SER A 161 -5.87 -18.03 -10.58
N LYS A 162 -7.00 -17.51 -10.08
CA LYS A 162 -7.61 -17.86 -8.78
C LYS A 162 -6.63 -17.73 -7.61
N SER A 163 -5.68 -16.80 -7.73
CA SER A 163 -4.73 -16.48 -6.66
C SER A 163 -5.38 -15.50 -5.68
N SER A 164 -5.13 -15.69 -4.38
CA SER A 164 -5.58 -14.80 -3.30
C SER A 164 -4.46 -13.92 -2.73
N SER A 165 -3.27 -13.95 -3.35
CA SER A 165 -2.11 -13.19 -2.89
C SER A 165 -1.23 -12.78 -4.07
N TYR A 166 -0.52 -11.66 -3.90
CA TYR A 166 0.35 -11.16 -4.96
C TYR A 166 1.51 -12.14 -5.26
N ALA A 167 2.10 -12.70 -4.21
CA ALA A 167 3.12 -13.75 -4.31
C ALA A 167 2.59 -15.02 -5.00
N GLY A 168 1.31 -15.37 -4.77
CA GLY A 168 0.63 -16.47 -5.46
C GLY A 168 0.49 -16.21 -6.96
N LEU A 169 0.07 -14.99 -7.33
CA LEU A 169 -0.03 -14.57 -8.73
C LEU A 169 1.33 -14.62 -9.44
N ALA A 170 2.39 -14.10 -8.81
CA ALA A 170 3.75 -14.22 -9.35
C ALA A 170 4.22 -15.68 -9.44
N GLY A 171 3.75 -16.55 -8.54
CA GLY A 171 3.98 -17.99 -8.59
C GLY A 171 3.33 -18.68 -9.79
N ASP A 172 2.08 -18.33 -10.11
CA ASP A 172 1.40 -18.79 -11.33
C ASP A 172 2.13 -18.26 -12.58
N ALA A 173 2.50 -16.97 -12.55
CA ALA A 173 3.12 -16.29 -13.66
C ALA A 173 4.63 -16.53 -13.81
N PHE A 174 5.39 -17.09 -12.88
CA PHE A 174 6.84 -17.31 -13.06
C PHE A 174 7.37 -18.53 -12.28
N GLY A 175 6.49 -19.35 -11.72
CA GLY A 175 6.86 -20.48 -10.86
C GLY A 175 7.38 -20.03 -9.49
N GLY A 176 8.00 -20.97 -8.76
CA GLY A 176 8.50 -20.72 -7.41
C GLY A 176 9.56 -19.61 -7.32
N VAL A 177 10.35 -19.42 -8.38
CA VAL A 177 11.39 -18.38 -8.45
C VAL A 177 10.76 -16.99 -8.42
N GLY A 178 9.75 -16.73 -9.27
CA GLY A 178 9.10 -15.42 -9.29
C GLY A 178 8.28 -15.13 -8.04
N ARG A 179 7.66 -16.16 -7.44
CA ARG A 179 7.04 -16.03 -6.11
C ARG A 179 8.04 -15.55 -5.06
N THR A 180 9.18 -16.22 -4.98
CA THR A 180 10.23 -15.92 -3.99
C THR A 180 10.85 -14.55 -4.24
N ALA A 181 11.13 -14.22 -5.51
CA ALA A 181 11.68 -12.92 -5.90
C ALA A 181 10.73 -11.78 -5.55
N LEU A 182 9.44 -11.90 -5.84
CA LEU A 182 8.46 -10.88 -5.47
C LEU A 182 8.34 -10.74 -3.95
N GLN A 183 8.29 -11.84 -3.19
CA GLN A 183 8.26 -11.78 -1.73
C GLN A 183 9.50 -11.08 -1.17
N LEU A 184 10.69 -11.36 -1.72
CA LEU A 184 11.92 -10.68 -1.31
C LEU A 184 11.86 -9.17 -1.60
N CYS A 185 11.39 -8.76 -2.78
CA CYS A 185 11.22 -7.35 -3.10
C CYS A 185 10.22 -6.67 -2.15
N VAL A 186 9.10 -7.32 -1.82
CA VAL A 186 8.14 -6.77 -0.84
C VAL A 186 8.77 -6.63 0.55
N VAL A 187 9.58 -7.61 0.98
CA VAL A 187 10.31 -7.54 2.26
C VAL A 187 11.28 -6.36 2.27
N VAL A 188 12.14 -6.23 1.25
CA VAL A 188 13.11 -5.13 1.15
C VAL A 188 12.40 -3.78 1.12
N ASN A 189 11.32 -3.66 0.34
CA ASN A 189 10.52 -2.44 0.26
C ASN A 189 9.96 -2.04 1.64
N ASN A 190 9.25 -2.96 2.29
CA ASN A 190 8.57 -2.65 3.55
C ASN A 190 9.58 -2.41 4.67
N LEU A 191 10.71 -3.11 4.67
CA LEU A 191 11.80 -2.87 5.61
C LEU A 191 12.39 -1.47 5.44
N GLY A 192 12.69 -1.06 4.20
CA GLY A 192 13.18 0.30 3.90
C GLY A 192 12.19 1.38 4.32
N MET A 193 10.90 1.20 4.00
CA MET A 193 9.85 2.14 4.40
C MET A 193 9.73 2.28 5.93
N LEU A 194 9.80 1.17 6.67
CA LEU A 194 9.72 1.21 8.14
C LEU A 194 10.96 1.85 8.76
N VAL A 195 12.14 1.69 8.16
CA VAL A 195 13.36 2.40 8.56
C VAL A 195 13.18 3.90 8.35
N VAL A 196 12.68 4.32 7.17
CA VAL A 196 12.37 5.73 6.90
C VAL A 196 11.35 6.29 7.88
N TYR A 197 10.31 5.54 8.23
CA TYR A 197 9.31 6.00 9.21
C TYR A 197 9.96 6.27 10.57
N LEU A 198 10.86 5.40 11.03
CA LEU A 198 11.58 5.64 12.28
C LEU A 198 12.50 6.87 12.17
N ILE A 199 13.18 7.07 11.04
CA ILE A 199 14.04 8.24 10.83
C ILE A 199 13.19 9.51 10.97
N ILE A 200 12.10 9.65 10.22
CA ILE A 200 11.22 10.83 10.28
C ILE A 200 10.64 11.04 11.68
N ILE A 201 10.18 9.97 12.35
CA ILE A 201 9.68 10.08 13.74
C ILE A 201 10.78 10.58 14.68
N GLY A 202 12.01 10.09 14.52
CA GLY A 202 13.17 10.54 15.31
C GLY A 202 13.51 11.99 15.05
N ASP A 203 13.50 12.38 13.79
CA ASP A 203 13.85 13.70 13.31
C ASP A 203 12.81 14.75 13.76
N VAL A 204 11.52 14.40 13.75
CA VAL A 204 10.41 15.21 14.30
C VAL A 204 10.53 15.39 15.82
N LEU A 205 10.83 14.32 16.55
CA LEU A 205 10.84 14.36 18.02
C LEU A 205 12.13 14.96 18.60
N ALA A 206 13.27 14.59 18.04
CA ALA A 206 14.61 14.88 18.58
C ALA A 206 15.38 15.93 17.78
N GLY A 207 14.90 16.31 16.59
CA GLY A 207 15.59 17.25 15.73
C GLY A 207 16.61 16.57 14.82
N THR A 208 17.14 17.36 13.89
CA THR A 208 18.13 16.91 12.90
C THR A 208 19.32 17.83 12.83
N TRP A 209 20.43 17.28 12.32
CA TRP A 209 21.64 18.04 12.05
C TRP A 209 21.80 18.10 10.54
N THR A 210 21.69 19.29 9.97
CA THR A 210 21.89 19.52 8.53
C THR A 210 22.86 20.68 8.36
N GLU A 211 23.92 20.42 7.60
CA GLU A 211 24.96 21.42 7.27
C GLU A 211 25.62 22.12 8.48
N GLY A 212 25.65 21.45 9.65
CA GLY A 212 26.24 21.99 10.89
C GLY A 212 25.28 22.89 11.69
N LEU A 213 24.06 23.10 11.21
CA LEU A 213 22.98 23.77 11.94
C LEU A 213 22.07 22.73 12.60
N HIS A 214 21.79 22.93 13.88
CA HIS A 214 20.90 22.08 14.65
C HIS A 214 19.46 22.55 14.49
N HIS A 215 18.64 21.73 13.84
CA HIS A 215 17.21 21.96 13.67
C HIS A 215 16.52 21.25 14.83
N GLY A 216 16.02 22.02 15.80
CA GLY A 216 15.40 21.48 17.02
C GLY A 216 14.22 20.55 16.70
N GLY A 217 14.04 19.51 17.51
CA GLY A 217 12.83 18.68 17.47
C GLY A 217 11.80 19.15 18.49
N VAL A 218 10.54 18.72 18.35
CA VAL A 218 9.43 19.15 19.21
C VAL A 218 9.72 18.92 20.70
N ILE A 219 10.31 17.77 21.06
CA ILE A 219 10.58 17.45 22.48
C ILE A 219 11.77 18.27 23.00
N GLU A 220 12.76 18.53 22.15
CA GLU A 220 13.89 19.38 22.52
C GLU A 220 13.48 20.85 22.69
N GLU A 221 12.60 21.36 21.83
CA GLU A 221 12.06 22.71 21.94
C GLU A 221 11.19 22.90 23.19
N TRP A 222 10.38 21.89 23.54
CA TRP A 222 9.48 21.97 24.70
C TRP A 222 10.17 21.76 26.05
N PHE A 223 11.15 20.85 26.11
CA PHE A 223 11.76 20.41 27.37
C PHE A 223 13.25 20.76 27.49
N GLY A 224 13.87 21.30 26.45
CA GLY A 224 15.29 21.61 26.40
C GLY A 224 16.19 20.39 26.16
N GLN A 225 17.46 20.68 25.88
CA GLN A 225 18.45 19.67 25.54
C GLN A 225 18.94 18.91 26.78
N HIS A 226 18.68 17.60 26.79
CA HIS A 226 18.99 16.68 27.88
C HIS A 226 19.37 15.30 27.29
N TRP A 227 19.91 14.39 28.10
CA TRP A 227 20.36 13.07 27.61
C TRP A 227 19.22 12.23 27.01
N TRP A 228 18.04 12.27 27.62
CA TRP A 228 16.81 11.61 27.18
C TRP A 228 16.15 12.25 25.95
N THR A 229 16.49 13.50 25.60
CA THR A 229 16.08 14.16 24.35
C THR A 229 17.01 13.83 23.17
N SER A 230 18.08 13.05 23.38
CA SER A 230 18.89 12.56 22.27
C SER A 230 18.09 11.67 21.32
N ARG A 231 18.37 11.79 20.01
CA ARG A 231 17.70 11.03 18.94
C ARG A 231 17.58 9.53 19.23
N SER A 232 18.68 8.87 19.61
CA SER A 232 18.66 7.43 19.91
C SER A 232 17.82 7.09 21.15
N SER A 233 17.81 7.94 22.18
CA SER A 233 17.02 7.70 23.40
C SER A 233 15.52 7.90 23.15
N LEU A 234 15.13 8.96 22.44
CA LEU A 234 13.74 9.21 22.06
C LEU A 234 13.21 8.17 21.09
N LEU A 235 14.01 7.74 20.11
CA LEU A 235 13.65 6.64 19.22
C LEU A 235 13.44 5.33 19.96
N LEU A 236 14.31 5.01 20.94
CA LEU A 236 14.18 3.81 21.76
C LEU A 236 12.91 3.88 22.61
N LEU A 237 12.65 5.03 23.24
CA LEU A 237 11.48 5.26 24.08
C LEU A 237 10.19 5.14 23.27
N THR A 238 10.09 5.83 22.13
CA THR A 238 8.95 5.77 21.22
C THR A 238 8.74 4.36 20.66
N THR A 239 9.83 3.67 20.32
CA THR A 239 9.78 2.27 19.88
C THR A 239 9.16 1.38 20.95
N PHE A 240 9.62 1.47 22.19
CA PHE A 240 9.17 0.59 23.27
C PHE A 240 7.77 0.94 23.78
N LEU A 241 7.45 2.23 23.91
CA LEU A 241 6.19 2.69 24.50
C LEU A 241 5.03 2.80 23.51
N VAL A 242 5.32 3.08 22.23
CA VAL A 242 4.29 3.29 21.21
C VAL A 242 4.31 2.15 20.20
N LEU A 243 5.43 1.95 19.50
CA LEU A 243 5.44 1.05 18.33
C LEU A 243 5.32 -0.42 18.71
N VAL A 244 6.03 -0.90 19.74
CA VAL A 244 5.98 -2.30 20.19
C VAL A 244 4.58 -2.73 20.61
N PRO A 245 3.83 -1.96 21.43
CA PRO A 245 2.43 -2.24 21.70
C PRO A 245 1.57 -2.29 20.44
N LEU A 246 1.77 -1.32 19.53
CA LEU A 246 0.99 -1.22 18.30
C LEU A 246 1.24 -2.39 17.31
N ILE A 247 2.47 -2.87 17.15
CA ILE A 247 2.79 -4.02 16.27
C ILE A 247 2.43 -5.39 16.88
N SER A 248 2.18 -5.43 18.19
CA SER A 248 1.82 -6.63 18.92
C SER A 248 0.37 -7.07 18.65
N PHE A 249 -0.46 -6.20 18.08
CA PHE A 249 -1.81 -6.58 17.65
C PHE A 249 -1.74 -7.63 16.54
N LYS A 250 -2.47 -8.73 16.74
CA LYS A 250 -2.49 -9.87 15.82
C LYS A 250 -3.43 -9.69 14.64
N ARG A 251 -4.39 -8.78 14.73
CA ARG A 251 -5.44 -8.58 13.72
C ARG A 251 -5.51 -7.13 13.29
N VAL A 252 -5.68 -6.93 11.98
CA VAL A 252 -5.77 -5.62 11.32
C VAL A 252 -7.15 -4.98 11.54
N ASP A 253 -8.16 -5.76 11.92
CA ASP A 253 -9.56 -5.31 12.05
C ASP A 253 -9.79 -4.14 13.01
N SER A 254 -8.98 -4.00 14.07
CA SER A 254 -9.10 -2.85 14.99
C SER A 254 -8.46 -1.56 14.45
N LEU A 255 -7.70 -1.65 13.34
CA LEU A 255 -6.97 -0.52 12.76
C LEU A 255 -7.82 0.34 11.83
N ARG A 256 -9.05 -0.03 11.46
CA ARG A 256 -9.88 0.84 10.61
C ARG A 256 -10.04 2.27 11.16
N TYR A 257 -10.13 2.39 12.49
CA TYR A 257 -10.22 3.68 13.17
C TYR A 257 -8.88 4.40 13.21
N THR A 258 -7.77 3.67 13.38
CA THR A 258 -6.42 4.23 13.38
C THR A 258 -6.00 4.68 11.98
N SER A 259 -6.37 3.93 10.93
CA SER A 259 -6.18 4.30 9.53
C SER A 259 -6.99 5.55 9.16
N ALA A 260 -8.27 5.61 9.56
CA ALA A 260 -9.09 6.81 9.33
C ALA A 260 -8.48 8.04 10.03
N LEU A 261 -8.08 7.90 11.30
CA LEU A 261 -7.41 8.96 12.05
C LEU A 261 -6.10 9.39 11.38
N SER A 262 -5.29 8.43 10.93
CA SER A 262 -4.03 8.69 10.23
C SER A 262 -4.25 9.51 8.95
N VAL A 263 -5.23 9.16 8.11
CA VAL A 263 -5.55 9.94 6.90
C VAL A 263 -6.02 11.36 7.26
N VAL A 264 -6.82 11.53 8.31
CA VAL A 264 -7.25 12.85 8.79
C VAL A 264 -6.05 13.69 9.23
N LEU A 265 -5.10 13.12 9.98
CA LEU A 265 -3.88 13.81 10.40
C LEU A 265 -3.01 14.27 9.21
N ALA A 266 -2.94 13.47 8.15
CA ALA A 266 -2.28 13.87 6.91
C ALA A 266 -3.00 15.05 6.23
N ILE A 267 -4.34 15.03 6.17
CA ILE A 267 -5.12 16.15 5.63
C ILE A 267 -4.94 17.42 6.47
N VAL A 268 -4.92 17.29 7.80
CA VAL A 268 -4.65 18.42 8.72
C VAL A 268 -3.27 19.01 8.45
N PHE A 269 -2.24 18.17 8.32
CA PHE A 269 -0.90 18.60 7.94
C PHE A 269 -0.90 19.44 6.64
N VAL A 270 -1.58 18.97 5.60
CA VAL A 270 -1.68 19.70 4.33
C VAL A 270 -2.46 21.00 4.48
N ALA A 271 -3.56 20.99 5.23
CA ALA A 271 -4.40 22.17 5.44
C ALA A 271 -3.65 23.28 6.19
N ILE A 272 -2.87 22.92 7.21
CA ILE A 272 -2.04 23.88 7.95
C ILE A 272 -0.94 24.42 7.04
N THR A 273 -0.20 23.55 6.36
CA THR A 273 0.85 23.96 5.41
C THR A 273 0.29 24.90 4.34
N ALA A 274 -0.84 24.56 3.73
CA ALA A 274 -1.52 25.42 2.75
C ALA A 274 -1.93 26.78 3.34
N GLY A 275 -2.45 26.79 4.58
CA GLY A 275 -2.82 28.01 5.29
C GLY A 275 -1.64 28.94 5.50
N ILE A 276 -0.51 28.41 5.98
CA ILE A 276 0.75 29.16 6.16
C ILE A 276 1.21 29.74 4.81
N THR A 277 1.25 28.91 3.76
CA THR A 277 1.67 29.35 2.43
C THR A 277 0.76 30.46 1.89
N ILE A 278 -0.56 30.35 2.07
CA ILE A 278 -1.52 31.38 1.61
C ILE A 278 -1.32 32.70 2.35
N VAL A 279 -1.15 32.68 3.68
CA VAL A 279 -0.90 33.90 4.47
C VAL A 279 0.37 34.59 4.00
N LYS A 280 1.48 33.84 3.88
CA LYS A 280 2.74 34.39 3.36
C LYS A 280 2.63 34.93 1.93
N LEU A 281 1.84 34.27 1.09
CA LEU A 281 1.61 34.73 -0.28
C LEU A 281 0.86 36.07 -0.31
N LEU A 282 -0.13 36.24 0.57
CA LEU A 282 -0.90 37.48 0.70
C LEU A 282 -0.04 38.63 1.28
N GLU A 283 0.90 38.31 2.15
CA GLU A 283 1.88 39.26 2.70
C GLU A 283 3.00 39.62 1.69
N GLY A 284 3.04 38.95 0.53
CA GLY A 284 4.08 39.14 -0.48
C GLY A 284 5.45 38.57 -0.09
N GLY A 285 5.50 37.69 0.92
CA GLY A 285 6.73 37.11 1.46
C GLY A 285 7.27 35.92 0.66
N ILE A 286 6.53 35.42 -0.34
CA ILE A 286 6.94 34.27 -1.16
C ILE A 286 7.48 34.73 -2.50
N GLN A 287 8.75 34.42 -2.76
CA GLN A 287 9.29 34.48 -4.12
C GLN A 287 8.82 33.25 -4.89
N MET A 288 8.31 33.45 -6.11
CA MET A 288 7.84 32.35 -6.95
C MET A 288 9.03 31.41 -7.25
N PRO A 289 8.97 30.12 -6.84
CA PRO A 289 10.04 29.18 -7.10
C PRO A 289 10.12 28.83 -8.61
N PRO A 290 11.23 28.25 -9.08
CA PRO A 290 11.40 27.96 -10.50
C PRO A 290 10.32 26.99 -11.03
N LEU A 291 9.67 27.40 -12.13
CA LEU A 291 8.62 26.61 -12.78
C LEU A 291 9.16 25.35 -13.48
N PHE A 292 10.41 25.42 -13.94
CA PHE A 292 11.13 24.40 -14.72
C PHE A 292 12.48 24.10 -14.07
N PRO A 293 13.07 22.91 -14.31
CA PRO A 293 14.32 22.52 -13.68
C PRO A 293 15.46 23.39 -14.22
N GLN A 294 16.34 23.83 -13.32
CA GLN A 294 17.54 24.57 -13.70
C GLN A 294 18.64 23.57 -14.11
N LEU A 295 18.76 23.32 -15.41
CA LEU A 295 19.77 22.42 -15.99
C LEU A 295 21.07 23.18 -16.23
N VAL A 296 21.80 23.47 -15.15
CA VAL A 296 23.07 24.21 -15.23
C VAL A 296 24.21 23.31 -15.73
N ASP A 297 24.17 22.01 -15.44
CA ASP A 297 25.20 21.02 -15.79
C ASP A 297 24.63 19.63 -16.15
N GLN A 298 25.49 18.79 -16.75
CA GLN A 298 25.14 17.40 -17.08
C GLN A 298 24.78 16.58 -15.83
N ALA A 299 25.38 16.89 -14.68
CA ALA A 299 25.05 16.21 -13.43
C ALA A 299 23.63 16.55 -12.94
N SER A 300 23.15 17.78 -13.11
CA SER A 300 21.76 18.16 -12.79
C SER A 300 20.74 17.44 -13.66
N PHE A 301 21.08 17.13 -14.92
CA PHE A 301 20.22 16.30 -15.76
C PHE A 301 20.06 14.88 -15.21
N TRP A 302 21.14 14.25 -14.73
CA TRP A 302 21.08 12.92 -14.12
C TRP A 302 20.32 12.91 -12.79
N LYS A 303 20.40 14.00 -12.01
CA LYS A 303 19.61 14.16 -10.76
C LYS A 303 18.10 14.06 -10.98
N LEU A 304 17.58 14.50 -12.13
CA LEU A 304 16.15 14.34 -12.44
C LEU A 304 15.69 12.88 -12.38
N PHE A 305 16.55 11.95 -12.81
CA PHE A 305 16.22 10.52 -12.83
C PHE A 305 16.25 9.88 -11.44
N THR A 306 17.00 10.46 -10.50
CA THR A 306 17.05 9.96 -9.13
C THR A 306 15.78 10.29 -8.34
N THR A 307 15.00 11.26 -8.83
CA THR A 307 13.70 11.63 -8.27
C THR A 307 12.59 10.63 -8.63
N ILE A 308 12.71 9.93 -9.76
CA ILE A 308 11.68 8.97 -10.22
C ILE A 308 11.50 7.83 -9.20
N PRO A 309 12.55 7.13 -8.72
CA PRO A 309 12.44 6.15 -7.64
C PRO A 309 11.70 6.62 -6.40
N VAL A 310 11.93 7.87 -5.98
CA VAL A 310 11.24 8.48 -4.83
C VAL A 310 9.75 8.58 -5.10
N LEU A 311 9.36 9.09 -6.27
CA LEU A 311 7.95 9.17 -6.69
C LEU A 311 7.28 7.79 -6.80
N VAL A 312 7.99 6.78 -7.33
CA VAL A 312 7.47 5.40 -7.39
C VAL A 312 7.22 4.85 -5.99
N THR A 313 8.17 5.09 -5.09
CA THR A 313 8.08 4.65 -3.70
C THR A 313 6.91 5.33 -2.98
N ALA A 314 6.62 6.60 -3.28
CA ALA A 314 5.49 7.30 -2.68
C ALA A 314 4.12 6.70 -3.03
N TYR A 315 3.98 6.00 -4.16
CA TYR A 315 2.73 5.35 -4.56
C TYR A 315 2.70 3.82 -4.29
N ILE A 316 3.72 3.26 -3.64
CA ILE A 316 3.80 1.82 -3.46
C ILE A 316 2.77 1.30 -2.44
N CYS A 317 1.72 0.66 -2.94
CA CYS A 317 0.70 0.04 -2.07
C CYS A 317 0.32 -1.41 -2.50
N HIS A 318 0.88 -1.90 -3.60
CA HIS A 318 0.56 -3.18 -4.24
C HIS A 318 0.59 -4.39 -3.29
N HIS A 319 1.49 -4.38 -2.30
CA HIS A 319 1.65 -5.46 -1.33
C HIS A 319 0.47 -5.56 -0.33
N ASN A 320 -0.27 -4.46 -0.11
CA ASN A 320 -1.44 -4.42 0.78
C ASN A 320 -2.77 -4.59 0.05
N VAL A 321 -2.79 -4.54 -1.29
CA VAL A 321 -4.02 -4.70 -2.09
C VAL A 321 -4.70 -6.05 -1.80
N HIS A 322 -4.02 -7.19 -1.98
CA HIS A 322 -4.66 -8.49 -1.74
C HIS A 322 -5.06 -8.76 -0.28
N PRO A 323 -4.24 -8.41 0.74
CA PRO A 323 -4.69 -8.47 2.13
C PRO A 323 -6.01 -7.71 2.36
N ILE A 324 -6.13 -6.48 1.86
CA ILE A 324 -7.35 -5.67 1.99
C ILE A 324 -8.52 -6.28 1.20
N GLU A 325 -8.29 -6.78 -0.01
CA GLU A 325 -9.32 -7.45 -0.83
C GLU A 325 -9.89 -8.68 -0.10
N ASN A 326 -9.03 -9.47 0.55
CA ASN A 326 -9.42 -10.69 1.25
C ASN A 326 -10.21 -10.44 2.55
N GLU A 327 -10.18 -9.21 3.08
CA GLU A 327 -10.93 -8.79 4.27
C GLU A 327 -12.25 -8.10 3.90
N LEU A 328 -12.45 -7.74 2.63
CA LEU A 328 -13.59 -6.96 2.16
C LEU A 328 -14.88 -7.79 2.06
N THR A 329 -16.01 -7.22 2.48
CA THR A 329 -17.33 -7.87 2.35
C THR A 329 -17.71 -8.12 0.88
N ASP A 330 -17.40 -7.17 0.00
CA ASP A 330 -17.68 -7.25 -1.43
C ASP A 330 -16.42 -6.98 -2.27
N THR A 331 -15.71 -8.06 -2.62
CA THR A 331 -14.47 -8.04 -3.42
C THR A 331 -14.64 -7.46 -4.83
N SER A 332 -15.88 -7.30 -5.32
CA SER A 332 -16.13 -6.64 -6.61
C SER A 332 -15.78 -5.14 -6.57
N GLN A 333 -15.87 -4.52 -5.39
CA GLN A 333 -15.64 -3.09 -5.19
C GLN A 333 -14.16 -2.71 -5.10
N MET A 334 -13.25 -3.68 -5.07
CA MET A 334 -11.82 -3.44 -4.85
C MET A 334 -11.21 -2.45 -5.86
N LYS A 335 -11.63 -2.51 -7.14
CA LYS A 335 -11.17 -1.55 -8.16
C LYS A 335 -11.61 -0.12 -7.85
N SER A 336 -12.85 0.05 -7.41
CA SER A 336 -13.38 1.36 -7.00
C SER A 336 -12.65 1.88 -5.75
N ILE A 337 -12.36 1.00 -4.78
CA ILE A 337 -11.59 1.35 -3.57
C ILE A 337 -10.20 1.84 -3.94
N VAL A 338 -9.49 1.13 -4.83
CA VAL A 338 -8.16 1.53 -5.32
C VAL A 338 -8.22 2.89 -5.99
N LYS A 339 -9.17 3.09 -6.92
CA LYS A 339 -9.33 4.36 -7.64
C LYS A 339 -9.63 5.53 -6.69
N THR A 340 -10.58 5.36 -5.77
CA THR A 340 -10.92 6.40 -4.79
C THR A 340 -9.74 6.71 -3.87
N SER A 341 -9.00 5.69 -3.42
CA SER A 341 -7.82 5.88 -2.57
C SER A 341 -6.70 6.61 -3.31
N LEU A 342 -6.44 6.25 -4.57
CA LEU A 342 -5.43 6.92 -5.40
C LEU A 342 -5.81 8.38 -5.68
N ILE A 343 -7.08 8.69 -5.97
CA ILE A 343 -7.52 10.07 -6.16
C ILE A 343 -7.33 10.89 -4.87
N LEU A 344 -7.72 10.34 -3.72
CA LEU A 344 -7.54 10.98 -2.41
C LEU A 344 -6.06 11.23 -2.11
N CYS A 345 -5.20 10.24 -2.31
CA CYS A 345 -3.77 10.37 -2.01
C CYS A 345 -3.08 11.30 -2.99
N SER A 346 -3.44 11.25 -4.27
CA SER A 346 -2.87 12.14 -5.30
C SER A 346 -3.22 13.60 -5.04
N SER A 347 -4.43 13.90 -4.54
CA SER A 347 -4.79 15.28 -4.19
C SER A 347 -3.98 15.78 -3.00
N VAL A 348 -3.81 14.95 -1.96
CA VAL A 348 -2.95 15.24 -0.81
C VAL A 348 -1.50 15.45 -1.25
N TYR A 349 -0.99 14.61 -2.16
CA TYR A 349 0.38 14.70 -2.68
C TYR A 349 0.61 15.95 -3.49
N ILE A 350 -0.27 16.25 -4.44
CA ILE A 350 -0.21 17.47 -5.26
C ILE A 350 -0.26 18.70 -4.36
N ALA A 351 -1.21 18.75 -3.42
CA ALA A 351 -1.35 19.88 -2.50
C ALA A 351 -0.11 20.05 -1.61
N THR A 352 0.39 18.97 -1.01
CA THR A 352 1.61 19.02 -0.18
C THR A 352 2.81 19.50 -0.97
N SER A 353 3.01 18.93 -2.15
CA SER A 353 4.15 19.25 -3.00
C SER A 353 4.10 20.71 -3.45
N PHE A 354 2.91 21.15 -3.90
CA PHE A 354 2.69 22.53 -4.34
C PHE A 354 2.89 23.52 -3.19
N PHE A 355 2.18 23.37 -2.07
CA PHE A 355 2.27 24.33 -0.97
C PHE A 355 3.60 24.28 -0.23
N GLY A 356 4.17 23.09 -0.03
CA GLY A 356 5.48 22.91 0.59
C GLY A 356 6.60 23.52 -0.25
N PHE A 357 6.61 23.26 -1.57
CA PHE A 357 7.62 23.85 -2.45
C PHE A 357 7.42 25.36 -2.64
N LEU A 358 6.19 25.87 -2.63
CA LEU A 358 5.95 27.32 -2.60
C LEU A 358 6.44 27.95 -1.29
N LEU A 359 6.29 27.27 -0.16
CA LEU A 359 6.66 27.80 1.15
C LEU A 359 8.18 27.93 1.32
N PHE A 360 8.94 26.94 0.87
CA PHE A 360 10.39 26.84 1.11
C PHE A 360 11.26 27.04 -0.14
N GLY A 361 10.71 26.88 -1.34
CA GLY A 361 11.44 27.01 -2.61
C GLY A 361 12.71 26.17 -2.65
N GLU A 362 13.83 26.80 -3.01
CA GLU A 362 15.15 26.14 -3.07
C GLU A 362 15.68 25.68 -1.70
N GLN A 363 15.12 26.17 -0.59
CA GLN A 363 15.49 25.74 0.77
C GLN A 363 14.75 24.47 1.22
N THR A 364 13.90 23.90 0.36
CA THR A 364 13.21 22.64 0.66
C THR A 364 14.22 21.53 0.96
N MET A 365 14.08 20.91 2.13
CA MET A 365 14.89 19.79 2.62
C MET A 365 14.31 18.46 2.14
N ASP A 366 15.11 17.40 2.18
CA ASP A 366 14.71 16.05 1.79
C ASP A 366 13.53 15.52 2.63
N ASP A 367 13.46 15.92 3.90
CA ASP A 367 12.28 15.85 4.75
C ASP A 367 11.73 17.27 4.95
N VAL A 368 10.58 17.55 4.36
CA VAL A 368 9.95 18.87 4.48
C VAL A 368 9.59 19.23 5.93
N LEU A 369 9.46 18.27 6.85
CA LEU A 369 9.20 18.58 8.27
C LEU A 369 10.40 19.18 8.99
N ALA A 370 11.60 18.93 8.47
CA ALA A 370 12.80 19.58 8.99
C ALA A 370 12.81 21.08 8.69
N ASN A 371 12.07 21.55 7.69
CA ASN A 371 11.92 22.98 7.40
C ASN A 371 10.97 23.73 8.36
N PHE A 372 10.17 23.02 9.17
CA PHE A 372 9.25 23.60 10.16
C PHE A 372 9.91 23.65 11.55
N ASP A 373 11.10 24.26 11.66
CA ASP A 373 11.91 24.28 12.88
C ASP A 373 12.24 25.69 13.38
N GLY A 374 11.65 26.73 12.77
CA GLY A 374 11.97 28.13 13.07
C GLY A 374 10.85 29.08 12.71
N ASP A 375 11.06 30.37 13.01
CA ASP A 375 10.04 31.39 12.77
C ASP A 375 9.79 31.60 11.27
N LEU A 376 8.63 31.16 10.81
CA LEU A 376 8.16 31.40 9.45
C LEU A 376 7.81 32.87 9.24
N GLY A 377 7.78 33.74 10.25
CA GLY A 377 7.47 35.16 10.09
C GLY A 377 5.97 35.43 9.94
N ILE A 378 5.15 34.51 10.45
CA ILE A 378 3.69 34.64 10.55
C ILE A 378 3.26 34.57 12.03
N PRO A 379 2.12 35.15 12.42
CA PRO A 379 1.63 35.05 13.79
C PRO A 379 1.40 33.57 14.16
N TYR A 380 1.84 33.20 15.37
CA TYR A 380 1.77 31.83 15.90
C TYR A 380 2.57 30.78 15.11
N SER A 381 3.66 31.17 14.42
CA SER A 381 4.52 30.23 13.66
C SER A 381 4.87 28.99 14.46
N SER A 382 5.49 29.14 15.64
CA SER A 382 5.95 28.00 16.45
C SER A 382 4.83 27.00 16.77
N LEU A 383 3.63 27.48 17.06
CA LEU A 383 2.48 26.60 17.31
C LEU A 383 2.06 25.85 16.05
N LEU A 384 2.04 26.52 14.89
CA LEU A 384 1.67 25.89 13.62
C LEU A 384 2.72 24.87 13.16
N ASP A 385 4.00 25.18 13.38
CA ASP A 385 5.16 24.32 13.10
C ASP A 385 5.07 23.03 13.93
N ASP A 386 4.84 23.18 15.25
CA ASP A 386 4.60 22.06 16.17
C ASP A 386 3.37 21.24 15.74
N MET A 387 2.28 21.89 15.36
CA MET A 387 1.06 21.19 14.91
C MET A 387 1.32 20.37 13.64
N VAL A 388 2.06 20.91 12.68
CA VAL A 388 2.46 20.21 11.45
C VAL A 388 3.30 18.97 11.79
N ARG A 389 4.36 19.17 12.58
CA ARG A 389 5.31 18.13 12.99
C ARG A 389 4.64 17.04 13.81
N VAL A 390 3.87 17.39 14.85
CA VAL A 390 3.18 16.42 15.72
C VAL A 390 2.08 15.69 14.96
N SER A 391 1.26 16.39 14.15
CA SER A 391 0.20 15.74 13.37
C SER A 391 0.77 14.65 12.48
N TYR A 392 1.86 14.95 11.78
CA TYR A 392 2.48 13.98 10.88
C TYR A 392 3.32 12.90 11.59
N GLY A 393 4.01 13.24 12.67
CA GLY A 393 4.68 12.26 13.53
C GLY A 393 3.70 11.20 14.05
N VAL A 394 2.52 11.63 14.52
CA VAL A 394 1.44 10.71 14.93
C VAL A 394 0.86 9.95 13.73
N HIS A 395 0.70 10.59 12.57
CA HIS A 395 0.29 9.91 11.34
C HIS A 395 1.20 8.70 11.06
N LEU A 396 2.52 8.88 11.04
CA LEU A 396 3.48 7.80 10.80
C LEU A 396 3.45 6.71 11.87
N MET A 397 3.31 7.07 13.15
CA MET A 397 3.15 6.09 14.23
C MET A 397 1.93 5.19 14.02
N LEU A 398 0.83 5.73 13.45
CA LEU A 398 -0.38 4.97 13.14
C LEU A 398 -0.27 4.16 11.84
N VAL A 399 0.56 4.58 10.87
CA VAL A 399 0.81 3.81 9.62
C VAL A 399 1.77 2.65 9.87
N PHE A 400 2.76 2.83 10.76
CA PHE A 400 3.82 1.86 11.05
C PHE A 400 3.33 0.41 11.22
N PRO A 401 2.27 0.12 12.00
CA PRO A 401 1.85 -1.26 12.24
C PRO A 401 1.25 -1.95 11.01
N ILE A 402 0.66 -1.18 10.09
CA ILE A 402 0.05 -1.70 8.86
C ILE A 402 1.15 -2.22 7.93
N VAL A 403 2.21 -1.43 7.75
CA VAL A 403 3.37 -1.83 6.92
C VAL A 403 4.15 -2.94 7.62
N PHE A 404 4.33 -2.87 8.94
CA PHE A 404 4.98 -3.92 9.72
C PHE A 404 4.24 -5.26 9.66
N PHE A 405 2.91 -5.23 9.68
CA PHE A 405 2.08 -6.42 9.49
C PHE A 405 2.39 -7.12 8.16
N SER A 406 2.45 -6.35 7.08
CA SER A 406 2.77 -6.87 5.75
C SER A 406 4.21 -7.40 5.65
N LEU A 407 5.18 -6.69 6.24
CA LEU A 407 6.57 -7.17 6.34
C LEU A 407 6.62 -8.54 7.06
N ARG A 408 5.99 -8.65 8.22
CA ARG A 408 5.97 -9.88 9.02
C ARG A 408 5.37 -11.06 8.25
N LEU A 409 4.26 -10.84 7.55
CA LEU A 409 3.62 -11.88 6.74
C LEU A 409 4.52 -12.37 5.61
N ASN A 410 5.22 -11.46 4.92
CA ASN A 410 6.09 -11.82 3.81
C ASN A 410 7.37 -12.52 4.28
N VAL A 411 7.98 -12.07 5.39
CA VAL A 411 9.15 -12.72 5.98
C VAL A 411 8.81 -14.13 6.50
N ASP A 412 7.68 -14.29 7.18
CA ASP A 412 7.24 -15.62 7.63
C ASP A 412 6.95 -16.57 6.46
N GLY A 413 6.30 -16.07 5.41
CA GLY A 413 6.05 -16.85 4.21
C GLY A 413 7.34 -17.28 3.47
N LEU A 414 8.43 -16.54 3.66
CA LEU A 414 9.75 -16.86 3.10
C LEU A 414 10.53 -17.85 3.96
N LEU A 415 10.56 -17.64 5.29
CA LEU A 415 11.31 -18.46 6.24
C LEU A 415 10.60 -19.77 6.61
N PHE A 416 9.26 -19.74 6.67
CA PHE A 416 8.42 -20.83 7.18
C PHE A 416 7.24 -21.15 6.23
N PRO A 417 7.50 -21.48 4.95
CA PRO A 417 6.44 -21.67 3.94
C PRO A 417 5.44 -22.80 4.23
N TYR A 418 5.82 -23.76 5.08
CA TYR A 418 4.99 -24.92 5.45
C TYR A 418 4.45 -24.86 6.88
N ALA A 419 4.69 -23.77 7.61
CA ALA A 419 4.26 -23.65 9.00
C ALA A 419 2.78 -23.24 9.12
N ILE A 420 2.21 -23.50 10.30
CA ILE A 420 0.87 -23.04 10.69
C ILE A 420 0.84 -21.51 10.64
N PRO A 421 -0.28 -20.85 10.27
CA PRO A 421 -0.32 -19.38 10.18
C PRO A 421 0.19 -18.68 11.45
N ILE A 422 0.99 -17.62 11.29
CA ILE A 422 1.66 -16.85 12.36
C ILE A 422 0.76 -16.53 13.56
N PRO A 423 -0.52 -16.14 13.40
CA PRO A 423 -1.35 -15.75 14.54
C PRO A 423 -1.53 -16.85 15.60
N TYR A 424 -1.38 -18.13 15.21
CA TYR A 424 -1.53 -19.30 16.09
C TYR A 424 -0.26 -19.66 16.86
N ASP A 425 0.92 -19.22 16.42
CA ASP A 425 2.19 -19.49 17.08
C ASP A 425 2.72 -18.23 17.79
N ASN A 426 2.40 -18.10 19.08
CA ASN A 426 2.79 -16.94 19.88
C ASN A 426 4.30 -16.74 19.93
N LYS A 427 5.08 -17.83 20.06
CA LYS A 427 6.53 -17.73 20.19
C LYS A 427 7.14 -17.21 18.90
N ARG A 428 6.71 -17.76 17.76
CA ARG A 428 7.15 -17.31 16.43
C ARG A 428 6.70 -15.87 16.16
N PHE A 429 5.47 -15.53 16.49
CA PHE A 429 4.92 -14.19 16.34
C PHE A 429 5.74 -13.13 17.06
N TYR A 430 5.99 -13.30 18.37
CA TYR A 430 6.73 -12.32 19.16
C TYR A 430 8.23 -12.34 18.84
N SER A 431 8.83 -13.52 18.61
CA SER A 431 10.25 -13.61 18.25
C SER A 431 10.55 -12.95 16.91
N LEU A 432 9.71 -13.19 15.89
CA LEU A 432 9.89 -12.58 14.57
C LEU A 432 9.65 -11.07 14.63
N SER A 433 8.62 -10.63 15.37
CA SER A 433 8.33 -9.20 15.54
C SER A 433 9.47 -8.48 16.27
N ALA A 434 10.03 -9.07 17.33
CA ALA A 434 11.17 -8.51 18.06
C ALA A 434 12.43 -8.43 17.18
N PHE A 435 12.72 -9.48 16.41
CA PHE A 435 13.86 -9.49 15.48
C PHE A 435 13.73 -8.41 14.40
N LEU A 436 12.57 -8.33 13.74
CA LEU A 436 12.32 -7.33 12.70
C LEU A 436 12.37 -5.91 13.28
N MET A 437 11.75 -5.67 14.44
CA MET A 437 11.78 -4.37 15.09
C MET A 437 13.20 -3.96 15.47
N GLY A 438 14.00 -4.89 16.01
CA GLY A 438 15.41 -4.65 16.32
C GLY A 438 16.23 -4.29 15.08
N PHE A 439 16.00 -4.98 13.95
CA PHE A 439 16.67 -4.67 12.69
C PHE A 439 16.27 -3.30 12.14
N ILE A 440 14.98 -2.95 12.17
CA ILE A 440 14.47 -1.64 11.72
C ILE A 440 15.04 -0.51 12.59
N PHE A 441 15.05 -0.70 13.92
CA PHE A 441 15.64 0.25 14.86
C PHE A 441 17.13 0.47 14.58
N LEU A 442 17.87 -0.61 14.32
CA LEU A 442 19.29 -0.52 13.97
C LEU A 442 19.49 0.25 12.66
N GLY A 443 18.68 -0.06 11.64
CA GLY A 443 18.69 0.66 10.37
C GLY A 443 18.46 2.17 10.51
N ALA A 444 17.49 2.57 11.34
CA ALA A 444 17.18 3.98 11.57
C ALA A 444 18.31 4.78 12.26
N ASN A 445 19.16 4.11 13.04
CA ASN A 445 20.32 4.75 13.66
C ASN A 445 21.53 4.85 12.72
N PHE A 446 21.66 3.95 11.74
CA PHE A 446 22.79 3.93 10.81
C PHE A 446 22.57 4.66 9.49
N VAL A 447 21.32 4.79 9.05
CA VAL A 447 20.98 5.49 7.81
C VAL A 447 20.87 7.00 8.10
N PRO A 448 21.77 7.83 7.53
CA PRO A 448 21.83 9.25 7.85
C PRO A 448 20.83 10.10 7.06
N SER A 449 20.35 9.63 5.92
CA SER A 449 19.45 10.37 5.02
C SER A 449 18.24 9.55 4.62
N ILE A 450 17.06 10.17 4.72
CA ILE A 450 15.79 9.63 4.21
C ILE A 450 15.81 9.52 2.69
N TRP A 451 16.45 10.49 2.01
CA TRP A 451 16.52 10.54 0.56
C TRP A 451 17.24 9.34 -0.02
N ASP A 452 18.40 8.99 0.53
CA ASP A 452 19.18 7.82 0.10
C ASP A 452 18.38 6.52 0.32
N ALA A 453 17.66 6.42 1.43
CA ALA A 453 16.80 5.28 1.72
C ALA A 453 15.66 5.14 0.70
N PHE A 454 15.02 6.24 0.32
CA PHE A 454 13.99 6.25 -0.71
C PHE A 454 14.54 5.96 -2.10
N GLN A 455 15.71 6.49 -2.46
CA GLN A 455 16.34 6.21 -3.73
C GLN A 455 16.72 4.73 -3.85
N PHE A 456 17.39 4.18 -2.85
CA PHE A 456 17.81 2.78 -2.85
C PHE A 456 16.60 1.83 -2.86
N THR A 457 15.68 2.01 -1.93
CA THR A 457 14.48 1.17 -1.81
C THR A 457 13.59 1.32 -3.03
N GLY A 458 13.49 2.53 -3.56
CA GLY A 458 12.70 2.86 -4.74
C GLY A 458 13.23 2.24 -6.01
N ALA A 459 14.51 2.46 -6.30
CA ALA A 459 15.16 2.02 -7.53
C ALA A 459 15.29 0.49 -7.60
N THR A 460 15.24 -0.20 -6.46
CA THR A 460 15.35 -1.66 -6.40
C THR A 460 14.00 -2.32 -6.18
N ALA A 461 13.46 -2.20 -4.98
CA ALA A 461 12.34 -2.98 -4.50
C ALA A 461 10.98 -2.39 -4.92
N ALA A 462 10.78 -1.09 -4.73
CA ALA A 462 9.48 -0.45 -5.01
C ALA A 462 9.16 -0.49 -6.52
N VAL A 463 10.11 -0.11 -7.38
CA VAL A 463 9.95 -0.21 -8.84
C VAL A 463 9.70 -1.65 -9.29
N SER A 464 10.37 -2.62 -8.67
CA SER A 464 10.13 -4.04 -8.98
C SER A 464 8.70 -4.47 -8.64
N VAL A 465 8.27 -4.24 -7.40
CA VAL A 465 6.93 -4.61 -6.89
C VAL A 465 5.83 -3.84 -7.61
N GLY A 466 6.06 -2.54 -7.84
CA GLY A 466 5.05 -1.63 -8.36
C GLY A 466 4.89 -1.70 -9.87
N PHE A 467 5.97 -1.86 -10.64
CA PHE A 467 5.91 -1.72 -12.10
C PHE A 467 6.48 -2.89 -12.87
N ILE A 468 7.63 -3.46 -12.47
CA ILE A 468 8.26 -4.55 -13.24
C ILE A 468 7.43 -5.84 -13.17
N PHE A 469 7.08 -6.31 -11.97
CA PHE A 469 6.32 -7.55 -11.82
C PHE A 469 4.94 -7.49 -12.46
N PRO A 470 4.11 -6.44 -12.23
CA PRO A 470 2.79 -6.34 -12.86
C PRO A 470 2.88 -6.30 -14.38
N ALA A 471 3.79 -5.51 -14.93
CA ALA A 471 4.01 -5.46 -16.38
C ALA A 471 4.50 -6.81 -16.94
N ALA A 472 5.41 -7.49 -16.24
CA ALA A 472 5.92 -8.79 -16.65
C ALA A 472 4.81 -9.87 -16.62
N ILE A 473 3.90 -9.82 -15.63
CA ILE A 473 2.71 -10.69 -15.56
C ILE A 473 1.81 -10.44 -16.77
N ALA A 474 1.53 -9.18 -17.10
CA ALA A 474 0.71 -8.81 -18.25
C ALA A 474 1.34 -9.19 -19.59
N LEU A 475 2.68 -9.19 -19.69
CA LEU A 475 3.39 -9.59 -20.91
C LEU A 475 3.49 -11.10 -21.10
N ARG A 476 3.63 -11.87 -20.01
CA ARG A 476 3.64 -13.35 -20.08
C ARG A 476 2.28 -13.90 -20.46
N ASP A 477 1.23 -13.28 -19.91
CA ASP A 477 -0.17 -13.53 -20.27
C ASP A 477 -0.58 -15.01 -20.34
N ASN A 478 -0.27 -15.78 -19.28
CA ASN A 478 -0.58 -17.22 -19.23
C ASN A 478 -2.04 -17.58 -19.53
N HIS A 479 -2.97 -16.67 -19.22
CA HIS A 479 -4.41 -16.88 -19.35
C HIS A 479 -5.01 -16.18 -20.58
N CYS A 480 -4.19 -15.56 -21.44
CA CYS A 480 -4.61 -14.88 -22.67
C CYS A 480 -5.66 -13.76 -22.46
N ILE A 481 -5.47 -12.94 -21.43
CA ILE A 481 -6.40 -11.86 -21.02
C ILE A 481 -5.85 -10.48 -21.41
N ALA A 482 -4.53 -10.36 -21.63
CA ALA A 482 -3.90 -9.08 -21.91
C ALA A 482 -4.39 -8.49 -23.24
N THR A 483 -4.85 -7.24 -23.20
CA THR A 483 -5.17 -6.50 -24.43
C THR A 483 -3.90 -5.97 -25.10
N ARG A 484 -3.96 -5.60 -26.39
CA ARG A 484 -2.82 -4.95 -27.08
C ARG A 484 -2.37 -3.67 -26.37
N LYS A 485 -3.31 -2.91 -25.80
CA LYS A 485 -3.02 -1.70 -25.02
C LYS A 485 -2.28 -2.04 -23.73
N ASP A 486 -2.72 -3.07 -23.01
CA ASP A 486 -2.05 -3.50 -21.78
C ASP A 486 -0.61 -3.92 -22.05
N ARG A 487 -0.36 -4.64 -23.14
CA ARG A 487 0.99 -5.06 -23.54
C ARG A 487 1.88 -3.86 -23.90
N LEU A 488 1.34 -2.87 -24.62
CA LEU A 488 2.07 -1.65 -24.95
C LEU A 488 2.44 -0.86 -23.68
N VAL A 489 1.46 -0.62 -22.80
CA VAL A 489 1.69 0.10 -21.53
C VAL A 489 2.68 -0.66 -20.65
N SER A 490 2.59 -1.99 -20.58
CA SER A 490 3.53 -2.84 -19.83
C SER A 490 4.97 -2.73 -20.34
N TRP A 491 5.17 -2.72 -21.66
CA TRP A 491 6.51 -2.48 -22.24
C TRP A 491 7.06 -1.10 -21.88
N MET A 492 6.23 -0.07 -21.97
CA MET A 492 6.64 1.30 -21.61
C MET A 492 6.96 1.40 -20.11
N MET A 493 6.16 0.76 -19.25
CA MET A 493 6.41 0.72 -17.81
C MET A 493 7.73 0.04 -17.46
N ILE A 494 8.04 -1.11 -18.06
CA ILE A 494 9.32 -1.79 -17.84
C ILE A 494 10.48 -0.93 -18.32
N LEU A 495 10.35 -0.30 -19.49
CA LEU A 495 11.39 0.58 -20.03
C LEU A 495 11.68 1.75 -19.08
N VAL A 496 10.64 2.44 -18.62
CA VAL A 496 10.76 3.56 -17.67
C VAL A 496 11.31 3.08 -16.32
N ALA A 497 10.83 1.95 -15.81
CA ALA A 497 11.29 1.34 -14.56
C ALA A 497 12.78 1.00 -14.61
N VAL A 498 13.22 0.30 -15.65
CA VAL A 498 14.62 -0.12 -15.79
C VAL A 498 15.52 1.07 -16.06
N SER A 499 15.11 2.03 -16.91
CA SER A 499 15.92 3.21 -17.21
C SER A 499 16.10 4.10 -15.99
N SER A 500 15.02 4.36 -15.24
CA SER A 500 15.08 5.18 -14.01
C SER A 500 15.90 4.50 -12.92
N SER A 501 15.72 3.19 -12.71
CA SER A 501 16.48 2.43 -11.70
C SER A 501 17.97 2.39 -12.04
N THR A 502 18.31 2.18 -13.32
CA THR A 502 19.71 2.17 -13.77
C THR A 502 20.33 3.56 -13.61
N ALA A 503 19.63 4.63 -14.00
CA ALA A 503 20.11 5.99 -13.86
C ALA A 503 20.30 6.40 -12.38
N ALA A 504 19.37 6.00 -11.50
CA ALA A 504 19.48 6.26 -10.07
C ALA A 504 20.68 5.55 -9.45
N ILE A 505 20.82 4.24 -9.68
CA ILE A 505 21.94 3.45 -9.15
C ILE A 505 23.28 3.99 -9.68
N LEU A 506 23.37 4.34 -10.97
CA LEU A 506 24.58 4.91 -11.55
C LEU A 506 24.89 6.30 -10.96
N SER A 507 23.88 7.14 -10.72
CA SER A 507 24.05 8.44 -10.08
C SER A 507 24.57 8.30 -8.65
N ASP A 508 24.04 7.35 -7.89
CA ASP A 508 24.47 7.09 -6.51
C ASP A 508 25.91 6.56 -6.51
N MET A 509 26.23 5.61 -7.39
CA MET A 509 27.62 5.16 -7.55
C MET A 509 28.56 6.32 -7.90
N TYR A 510 28.16 7.21 -8.81
CA TYR A 510 28.97 8.34 -9.21
C TYR A 510 29.19 9.34 -8.06
N SER A 511 28.18 9.60 -7.23
CA SER A 511 28.31 10.48 -6.06
C SER A 511 29.23 9.89 -4.98
N PHE A 512 29.30 8.56 -4.86
CA PHE A 512 30.26 7.88 -3.99
C PHE A 512 31.71 7.96 -4.50
N PHE A 513 31.93 7.91 -5.82
CA PHE A 513 33.28 7.89 -6.41
C PHE A 513 33.86 9.26 -6.72
N VAL A 514 33.03 10.31 -6.81
CA VAL A 514 33.50 11.70 -6.98
C VAL A 514 33.29 12.43 -5.65
N PRO A 515 34.35 12.63 -4.85
CA PRO A 515 34.26 13.47 -3.66
C PRO A 515 33.73 14.84 -4.07
N LYS A 516 32.86 15.43 -3.24
CA LYS A 516 32.48 16.85 -3.35
C LYS A 516 33.75 17.70 -3.23
N ASN A 517 34.42 17.95 -4.35
CA ASN A 517 35.53 18.89 -4.40
C ASN A 517 34.94 20.30 -4.28
N GLY A 518 35.12 20.91 -3.10
CA GLY A 518 35.07 22.36 -2.93
C GLY A 518 33.84 22.93 -2.23
N ALA A 519 33.81 22.83 -0.89
CA ALA A 519 33.25 23.86 -0.03
C ALA A 519 34.24 24.11 1.12
N ALA A 520 35.41 24.62 0.74
CA ALA A 520 36.41 25.15 1.66
C ALA A 520 37.05 26.35 0.96
N THR A 521 36.38 27.50 1.06
CA THR A 521 36.97 28.85 1.09
C THR A 521 35.95 29.78 1.72
#